data_AF-A0A494XSW9-F1
#
_entry.id   AF-A0A494XSW9-F1
#
_cell.length_a   1.000
_cell.length_b   1.000
_cell.length_c   1.000
_cell.angle_alpha   90.00
_cell.angle_beta   90.00
_cell.angle_gamma   90.00
#
_symmetry.space_group_name_H-M   'P 1'
#
loop_
_entity.id
_entity.type
_entity.pdbx_description
1 polymer ?
#
loop_
_entity_poly.entity_id
_entity_poly.type
_entity_poly.pdbx_seq_one_letter_code
_entity_poly.pdbx_strand_id
1 'polypeptide(L)'
;MSSAVAEARVTHITETYQFMEVDKDHRIERRADRSLLSADFEGWPAYRLREGDLELAIVPSVGGRLMNIEFRGTSISFVNANLKGRVARFDPVEWAGLCDAKWPFPLWGGSKTWIAPESEWPGGAPHRDLDSGAYRVVRTWCDVASMGIELESPVCSDSELQISRCIEVKAGSTTWRTLHRITNRGPRVRACGVWDVSMFRRPATVEIEVDAGFSSTHDVILPVEGHGHFADIHDTGIVSLRDRTASVACERPDTFKVGVAHASGTIQIAFAGRDGEVHQYRRIANVERDARYAHGAAVEIFNSQDLPYFEVESHSPLIDLQPGQHIEFEIVERFE
;
A
#
# COMPACT_ATOMS: atom_id res chain seq x y z
N MET A 1 28.75 -36.37 14.20
CA MET A 1 27.73 -35.67 15.01
C MET A 1 26.95 -34.80 14.04
N SER A 2 25.76 -35.26 13.66
CA SER A 2 24.90 -34.63 12.64
C SER A 2 23.76 -33.93 13.35
N SER A 3 23.67 -32.60 13.25
CA SER A 3 22.51 -31.84 13.74
C SER A 3 21.54 -31.63 12.58
N ALA A 4 20.40 -32.31 12.67
CA ALA A 4 19.28 -32.12 11.76
C ALA A 4 18.64 -30.74 11.99
N VAL A 5 18.45 -30.01 10.90
CA VAL A 5 17.69 -28.76 10.82
C VAL A 5 16.21 -29.11 10.92
N ALA A 6 15.50 -28.50 11.85
CA ALA A 6 14.05 -28.64 11.98
C ALA A 6 13.36 -27.83 10.88
N GLU A 7 12.74 -28.52 9.92
CA GLU A 7 11.81 -27.94 8.95
C GLU A 7 10.54 -27.47 9.67
N ALA A 8 10.21 -26.19 9.52
CA ALA A 8 8.94 -25.63 9.98
C ALA A 8 7.80 -26.17 9.10
N ARG A 9 6.92 -26.99 9.69
CA ARG A 9 5.68 -27.43 9.05
C ARG A 9 4.72 -26.25 8.92
N VAL A 10 4.52 -25.78 7.69
CA VAL A 10 3.38 -24.92 7.33
C VAL A 10 2.11 -25.76 7.51
N THR A 11 1.29 -25.42 8.49
CA THR A 11 -0.01 -26.07 8.67
C THR A 11 -0.95 -25.45 7.63
N HIS A 12 -1.34 -26.23 6.62
CA HIS A 12 -2.41 -25.85 5.69
C HIS A 12 -3.73 -25.83 6.45
N ILE A 13 -4.18 -24.63 6.82
CA ILE A 13 -5.55 -24.42 7.30
C ILE A 13 -6.34 -23.98 6.07
N THR A 14 -7.08 -24.92 5.48
CA THR A 14 -8.13 -24.64 4.50
C THR A 14 -9.45 -24.62 5.28
N GLU A 15 -9.77 -23.48 5.89
CA GLU A 15 -11.07 -23.29 6.51
C GLU A 15 -11.99 -22.53 5.54
N THR A 16 -12.75 -23.30 4.76
CA THR A 16 -13.89 -22.77 4.01
C THR A 16 -15.10 -22.78 4.95
N TYR A 17 -15.45 -21.63 5.52
CA TYR A 17 -16.66 -21.50 6.32
C TYR A 17 -17.86 -21.26 5.40
N GLN A 18 -18.66 -22.31 5.17
CA GLN A 18 -19.97 -22.19 4.52
C GLN A 18 -21.00 -21.82 5.60
N PHE A 19 -21.44 -20.55 5.62
CA PHE A 19 -22.53 -20.11 6.49
C PHE A 19 -23.86 -20.28 5.76
N MET A 20 -24.69 -21.23 6.21
CA MET A 20 -26.07 -21.37 5.77
C MET A 20 -26.99 -20.58 6.71
N GLU A 21 -27.62 -19.51 6.21
CA GLU A 21 -28.74 -18.85 6.90
C GLU A 21 -30.03 -19.16 6.12
N VAL A 22 -31.06 -19.64 6.83
CA VAL A 22 -32.37 -19.96 6.26
C VAL A 22 -33.31 -18.80 6.57
N ASP A 23 -33.72 -18.05 5.55
CA ASP A 23 -34.79 -17.06 5.68
C ASP A 23 -36.17 -17.76 5.84
N LYS A 24 -37.12 -17.07 6.49
CA LYS A 24 -38.48 -17.51 6.79
C LYS A 24 -39.27 -17.96 5.55
N ASP A 25 -38.86 -17.55 4.36
CA ASP A 25 -39.47 -17.92 3.08
C ASP A 25 -38.82 -19.16 2.40
N HIS A 26 -37.98 -19.93 3.11
CA HIS A 26 -37.33 -21.14 2.58
C HIS A 26 -36.48 -20.90 1.32
N ARG A 27 -36.10 -19.64 1.06
CA ARG A 27 -35.07 -19.30 0.07
C ARG A 27 -33.70 -19.51 0.70
N ILE A 28 -32.92 -20.40 0.11
CA ILE A 28 -31.50 -20.56 0.41
C ILE A 28 -30.79 -19.34 -0.19
N GLU A 29 -30.56 -18.30 0.62
CA GLU A 29 -29.62 -17.26 0.23
C GLU A 29 -28.20 -17.80 0.44
N ARG A 30 -27.45 -17.95 -0.66
CA ARG A 30 -26.01 -18.22 -0.64
C ARG A 30 -25.32 -17.05 0.06
N ARG A 31 -25.02 -17.18 1.36
CA ARG A 31 -24.03 -16.32 2.02
C ARG A 31 -22.66 -17.00 2.03
N ALA A 32 -21.64 -16.18 1.79
CA ALA A 32 -20.20 -16.40 1.97
C ALA A 32 -19.43 -17.05 0.79
N ASP A 33 -19.08 -16.21 -0.19
CA ASP A 33 -17.81 -16.32 -0.92
C ASP A 33 -16.69 -15.65 -0.10
N ARG A 34 -16.57 -16.04 1.18
CA ARG A 34 -15.49 -15.60 2.08
C ARG A 34 -14.46 -16.70 2.18
N SER A 35 -13.19 -16.39 1.92
CA SER A 35 -12.11 -17.34 2.12
C SER A 35 -10.77 -16.67 2.37
N LEU A 36 -9.97 -17.26 3.25
CA LEU A 36 -8.55 -16.96 3.40
C LEU A 36 -7.76 -18.21 3.02
N LEU A 37 -6.94 -18.14 1.98
CA LEU A 37 -6.21 -19.29 1.45
C LEU A 37 -4.76 -18.95 1.16
N SER A 38 -3.85 -19.89 1.45
CA SER A 38 -2.50 -19.86 0.86
C SER A 38 -2.60 -20.20 -0.62
N ALA A 39 -1.94 -19.43 -1.48
CA ALA A 39 -2.02 -19.57 -2.93
C ALA A 39 -0.71 -19.15 -3.60
N ASP A 40 -0.64 -19.35 -4.92
CA ASP A 40 0.32 -18.66 -5.78
C ASP A 40 -0.31 -17.34 -6.27
N PHE A 41 0.50 -16.29 -6.31
CA PHE A 41 0.21 -15.06 -7.03
C PHE A 41 1.42 -14.70 -7.89
N GLU A 42 1.28 -14.87 -9.21
CA GLU A 42 2.30 -14.45 -10.18
C GLU A 42 3.69 -15.05 -9.90
N GLY A 43 3.74 -16.30 -9.43
CA GLY A 43 4.96 -17.02 -9.09
C GLY A 43 5.47 -16.79 -7.66
N TRP A 44 4.79 -15.98 -6.85
CA TRP A 44 5.10 -15.84 -5.42
C TRP A 44 4.13 -16.63 -4.55
N PRO A 45 4.62 -17.25 -3.45
CA PRO A 45 3.75 -17.68 -2.36
C PRO A 45 2.99 -16.49 -1.77
N ALA A 46 1.67 -16.59 -1.68
CA ALA A 46 0.78 -15.52 -1.27
C ALA A 46 -0.35 -16.02 -0.36
N TYR A 47 -1.02 -15.07 0.29
CA TYR A 47 -2.31 -15.27 0.95
C TYR A 47 -3.37 -14.50 0.18
N ARG A 48 -4.46 -15.18 -0.20
CA ARG A 48 -5.63 -14.58 -0.83
C ARG A 48 -6.75 -14.45 0.18
N LEU A 49 -7.24 -13.22 0.37
CA LEU A 49 -8.39 -12.90 1.22
C LEU A 49 -9.51 -12.48 0.27
N ARG A 50 -10.58 -13.26 0.20
CA ARG A 50 -11.75 -13.02 -0.66
C ARG A 50 -13.00 -12.77 0.17
N GLU A 51 -13.73 -11.71 -0.14
CA GLU A 51 -15.04 -11.36 0.41
C GLU A 51 -15.96 -10.94 -0.74
N GLY A 52 -16.77 -11.88 -1.24
CA GLY A 52 -17.66 -11.61 -2.36
C GLY A 52 -16.86 -11.19 -3.60
N ASP A 53 -17.10 -9.95 -4.05
CA ASP A 53 -16.46 -9.37 -5.23
C ASP A 53 -15.03 -8.84 -4.97
N LEU A 54 -14.60 -8.72 -3.71
CA LEU A 54 -13.27 -8.23 -3.34
C LEU A 54 -12.30 -9.41 -3.15
N GLU A 55 -11.12 -9.31 -3.75
CA GLU A 55 -9.98 -10.20 -3.48
C GLU A 55 -8.70 -9.39 -3.25
N LEU A 56 -8.01 -9.68 -2.15
CA LEU A 56 -6.70 -9.14 -1.82
C LEU A 56 -5.64 -10.25 -1.91
N ALA A 57 -4.51 -9.98 -2.59
CA ALA A 57 -3.36 -10.89 -2.62
C ALA A 57 -2.17 -10.28 -1.86
N ILE A 58 -1.77 -10.93 -0.78
CA ILE A 58 -0.67 -10.50 0.09
C ILE A 58 0.54 -11.41 -0.14
N VAL A 59 1.71 -10.83 -0.38
CA VAL A 59 2.97 -11.53 -0.68
C VAL A 59 3.99 -11.28 0.43
N PRO A 60 4.11 -12.18 1.42
CA PRO A 60 5.07 -12.02 2.52
C PRO A 60 6.53 -11.97 2.07
N SER A 61 6.89 -12.70 1.02
CA SER A 61 8.28 -12.86 0.55
C SER A 61 8.90 -11.60 -0.06
N VAL A 62 8.12 -10.54 -0.25
CA VAL A 62 8.55 -9.28 -0.86
C VAL A 62 8.00 -8.11 -0.03
N GLY A 63 8.63 -7.83 1.11
CA GLY A 63 8.27 -6.68 1.96
C GLY A 63 6.88 -6.75 2.59
N GLY A 64 6.25 -7.94 2.65
CA GLY A 64 4.89 -8.07 3.17
C GLY A 64 3.81 -7.34 2.35
N ARG A 65 4.05 -7.12 1.05
CA ARG A 65 3.20 -6.29 0.18
C ARG A 65 1.77 -6.83 0.07
N LEU A 66 0.80 -5.91 0.08
CA LEU A 66 -0.49 -6.15 -0.55
C LEU A 66 -0.25 -6.00 -2.06
N MET A 67 0.06 -7.10 -2.74
CA MET A 67 0.52 -7.08 -4.12
C MET A 67 -0.61 -6.78 -5.10
N ASN A 68 -1.83 -7.23 -4.79
CA ASN A 68 -2.97 -7.01 -5.66
C ASN A 68 -4.26 -6.73 -4.88
N ILE A 69 -5.02 -5.76 -5.38
CA ILE A 69 -6.40 -5.48 -5.03
C ILE A 69 -7.22 -5.74 -6.30
N GLU A 70 -8.16 -6.68 -6.21
CA GLU A 70 -9.09 -7.02 -7.28
C GLU A 70 -10.53 -6.81 -6.81
N PHE A 71 -11.34 -6.17 -7.65
CA PHE A 71 -12.77 -6.00 -7.42
C PHE A 71 -13.55 -6.35 -8.68
N ARG A 72 -14.54 -7.24 -8.55
CA ARG A 72 -15.36 -7.75 -9.68
C ARG A 72 -14.50 -8.24 -10.86
N GLY A 73 -13.39 -8.91 -10.54
CA GLY A 73 -12.44 -9.40 -11.54
C GLY A 73 -11.49 -8.32 -12.11
N THR A 74 -11.56 -7.07 -11.67
CA THR A 74 -10.69 -5.99 -12.15
C THR A 74 -9.58 -5.73 -11.14
N SER A 75 -8.34 -6.04 -11.52
CA SER A 75 -7.14 -5.72 -10.74
C SER A 75 -6.75 -4.25 -10.95
N ILE A 76 -6.68 -3.49 -9.85
CA ILE A 76 -6.33 -2.06 -9.87
C ILE A 76 -4.86 -1.81 -9.51
N SER A 77 -4.19 -2.78 -8.89
CA SER A 77 -2.79 -2.65 -8.47
C SER A 77 -1.83 -2.83 -9.64
N PHE A 78 -0.77 -2.03 -9.68
CA PHE A 78 0.35 -2.28 -10.57
C PHE A 78 1.24 -3.40 -10.02
N VAL A 79 1.64 -4.34 -10.88
CA VAL A 79 2.63 -5.38 -10.60
C VAL A 79 3.68 -5.35 -11.69
N ASN A 80 4.96 -5.28 -11.31
CA ASN A 80 6.05 -5.26 -12.27
C ASN A 80 6.27 -6.66 -12.88
N ALA A 81 5.97 -6.78 -14.17
CA ALA A 81 6.08 -8.04 -14.90
C ALA A 81 7.48 -8.66 -14.87
N ASN A 82 8.53 -7.84 -14.84
CA ASN A 82 9.93 -8.29 -14.84
C ASN A 82 10.37 -8.87 -13.49
N LEU A 83 9.58 -8.67 -12.45
CA LEU A 83 9.88 -9.10 -11.09
C LEU A 83 9.01 -10.27 -10.61
N LYS A 84 7.99 -10.67 -11.36
CA LYS A 84 7.09 -11.79 -11.02
C LYS A 84 7.86 -13.05 -10.59
N GLY A 85 7.49 -13.60 -9.44
CA GLY A 85 8.14 -14.75 -8.80
C GLY A 85 9.56 -14.52 -8.28
N ARG A 86 10.16 -13.34 -8.49
CA ARG A 86 11.52 -13.02 -8.02
C ARG A 86 11.47 -12.46 -6.60
N VAL A 87 12.39 -12.94 -5.76
CA VAL A 87 12.55 -12.49 -4.37
C VAL A 87 13.94 -11.88 -4.18
N ALA A 88 14.05 -10.92 -3.27
CA ALA A 88 15.34 -10.34 -2.94
C ALA A 88 16.21 -11.38 -2.22
N ARG A 89 17.41 -11.57 -2.76
CA ARG A 89 18.52 -12.21 -2.08
C ARG A 89 19.56 -11.10 -1.96
N PHE A 90 19.92 -10.72 -0.75
CA PHE A 90 20.71 -9.50 -0.49
C PHE A 90 22.19 -9.62 -0.88
N ASP A 91 22.51 -10.48 -1.85
CA ASP A 91 23.77 -10.47 -2.58
C ASP A 91 23.81 -9.26 -3.55
N PRO A 92 24.92 -8.51 -3.65
CA PRO A 92 25.00 -7.32 -4.49
C PRO A 92 24.71 -7.55 -5.98
N VAL A 93 25.12 -8.69 -6.54
CA VAL A 93 24.92 -8.99 -7.97
C VAL A 93 23.47 -9.37 -8.23
N GLU A 94 22.87 -10.20 -7.38
CA GLU A 94 21.46 -10.56 -7.48
C GLU A 94 20.55 -9.33 -7.23
N TRP A 95 20.91 -8.46 -6.28
CA TRP A 95 20.22 -7.20 -6.01
C TRP A 95 20.24 -6.27 -7.23
N ALA A 96 21.41 -6.04 -7.82
CA ALA A 96 21.54 -5.22 -9.03
C ALA A 96 20.71 -5.78 -10.19
N GLY A 97 20.60 -7.11 -10.32
CA GLY A 97 19.76 -7.76 -11.32
C GLY A 97 18.25 -7.65 -11.08
N LEU A 98 17.81 -7.17 -9.92
CA LEU A 98 16.41 -6.87 -9.60
C LEU A 98 16.08 -5.39 -9.80
N CYS A 99 17.08 -4.52 -9.75
CA CYS A 99 16.91 -3.08 -9.95
C CYS A 99 16.78 -2.73 -11.43
N ASP A 100 16.00 -1.69 -11.71
CA ASP A 100 16.02 -1.02 -13.02
C ASP A 100 17.19 -0.04 -13.07
N ALA A 101 17.71 0.29 -14.26
CA ALA A 101 18.79 1.27 -14.41
C ALA A 101 18.45 2.65 -13.80
N LYS A 102 17.15 2.97 -13.69
CA LYS A 102 16.65 4.24 -13.15
C LYS A 102 16.43 4.22 -11.64
N TRP A 103 16.25 3.05 -11.04
CA TRP A 103 15.86 2.92 -9.63
C TRP A 103 16.90 2.08 -8.88
N PRO A 104 17.53 2.61 -7.81
CA PRO A 104 18.55 1.86 -7.06
C PRO A 104 17.98 0.72 -6.20
N PHE A 105 16.68 0.46 -6.29
CA PHE A 105 15.94 -0.59 -5.61
C PHE A 105 14.93 -1.25 -6.57
N PRO A 106 14.53 -2.51 -6.32
CA PRO A 106 13.56 -3.18 -7.18
C PRO A 106 12.15 -2.64 -6.93
N LEU A 107 11.42 -2.41 -8.01
CA LEU A 107 10.08 -1.83 -7.95
C LEU A 107 9.03 -2.90 -8.26
N TRP A 108 8.64 -3.68 -7.26
CA TRP A 108 7.73 -4.83 -7.44
C TRP A 108 6.28 -4.48 -7.80
N GLY A 109 5.77 -3.34 -7.33
CA GLY A 109 4.34 -3.03 -7.38
C GLY A 109 3.63 -3.19 -6.02
N GLY A 110 2.30 -3.15 -6.05
CA GLY A 110 1.43 -3.27 -4.88
C GLY A 110 1.57 -2.16 -3.85
N SER A 111 1.01 -2.39 -2.67
CA SER A 111 1.09 -1.49 -1.52
C SER A 111 2.20 -1.88 -0.56
N LYS A 112 2.99 -0.87 -0.15
CA LYS A 112 4.23 -0.99 0.62
C LYS A 112 4.29 0.06 1.72
N THR A 113 5.14 -0.20 2.71
CA THR A 113 5.41 0.75 3.80
C THR A 113 6.88 1.08 3.78
N TRP A 114 7.17 2.36 3.66
CA TRP A 114 8.49 2.92 3.83
C TRP A 114 8.60 3.70 5.13
N ILE A 115 9.83 4.02 5.48
CA ILE A 115 10.15 4.86 6.63
C ILE A 115 10.45 6.25 6.08
N ALA A 116 9.69 7.25 6.50
CA ALA A 116 10.02 8.64 6.21
C ALA A 116 10.97 9.20 7.29
N PRO A 117 11.81 10.22 6.99
CA PRO A 117 11.98 10.85 5.69
C PRO A 117 12.93 10.07 4.76
N GLU A 118 12.79 10.26 3.44
CA GLU A 118 13.71 9.68 2.45
C GLU A 118 15.16 10.16 2.59
N SER A 119 15.39 11.33 3.22
CA SER A 119 16.74 11.87 3.44
C SER A 119 17.61 10.98 4.35
N GLU A 120 16.99 10.10 5.13
CA GLU A 120 17.67 9.15 6.03
C GLU A 120 17.91 7.78 5.36
N TRP A 121 17.58 7.65 4.08
CA TRP A 121 17.70 6.38 3.37
C TRP A 121 19.15 6.03 3.00
N PRO A 122 19.58 4.77 3.22
CA PRO A 122 20.93 4.33 2.92
C PRO A 122 21.19 4.40 1.41
N GLY A 123 22.07 5.32 0.99
CA GLY A 123 22.41 5.50 -0.43
C GLY A 123 21.24 6.00 -1.29
N GLY A 124 20.26 6.67 -0.69
CA GLY A 124 19.10 7.22 -1.40
C GLY A 124 18.08 6.16 -1.84
N ALA A 125 18.07 4.98 -1.22
CA ALA A 125 17.13 3.89 -1.52
C ALA A 125 16.43 3.39 -0.24
N PRO A 126 15.17 2.92 -0.31
CA PRO A 126 14.46 2.37 0.83
C PRO A 126 15.28 1.29 1.56
N HIS A 127 15.11 1.20 2.88
CA HIS A 127 15.72 0.15 3.69
C HIS A 127 15.37 -1.24 3.15
N ARG A 128 16.39 -1.97 2.66
CA ARG A 128 16.20 -3.24 1.92
C ARG A 128 15.46 -4.30 2.73
N ASP A 129 15.77 -4.41 4.02
CA ASP A 129 15.11 -5.35 4.94
C ASP A 129 13.60 -5.08 5.07
N LEU A 130 13.21 -3.80 5.00
CA LEU A 130 11.84 -3.36 5.22
C LEU A 130 11.03 -3.33 3.92
N ASP A 131 11.63 -2.90 2.80
CA ASP A 131 10.94 -2.80 1.51
C ASP A 131 10.87 -4.14 0.74
N SER A 132 11.93 -4.94 0.85
CA SER A 132 12.16 -6.09 -0.03
C SER A 132 12.32 -7.41 0.72
N GLY A 133 12.71 -7.35 1.99
CA GLY A 133 12.93 -8.52 2.83
C GLY A 133 11.65 -9.34 3.06
N ALA A 134 11.81 -10.64 3.30
CA ALA A 134 10.67 -11.51 3.58
C ALA A 134 10.10 -11.21 4.98
N TYR A 135 8.79 -10.90 5.03
CA TYR A 135 8.06 -10.71 6.27
C TYR A 135 7.58 -12.06 6.78
N ARG A 136 7.65 -12.24 8.10
CA ARG A 136 7.09 -13.40 8.77
C ARG A 136 5.58 -13.20 8.95
N VAL A 137 4.80 -14.20 8.58
CA VAL A 137 3.38 -14.26 8.95
C VAL A 137 3.28 -14.60 10.44
N VAL A 138 2.76 -13.66 11.22
CA VAL A 138 2.57 -13.82 12.67
C VAL A 138 1.32 -14.64 12.94
N ARG A 139 0.22 -14.32 12.26
CA ARG A 139 -1.05 -15.06 12.33
C ARG A 139 -1.94 -14.73 11.14
N THR A 140 -2.90 -15.60 10.91
CA THR A 140 -4.05 -15.41 10.02
C THR A 140 -5.33 -15.72 10.79
N TRP A 141 -6.45 -15.13 10.38
CA TRP A 141 -7.76 -15.44 10.94
C TRP A 141 -8.85 -15.29 9.88
N CYS A 142 -9.93 -16.03 10.07
CA CYS A 142 -11.14 -15.95 9.28
C CYS A 142 -12.30 -16.38 10.17
N ASP A 143 -13.12 -15.43 10.61
CA ASP A 143 -14.27 -15.68 11.46
C ASP A 143 -15.53 -14.98 10.92
N VAL A 144 -16.59 -14.95 11.73
CA VAL A 144 -17.88 -14.36 11.34
C VAL A 144 -17.80 -12.85 11.10
N ALA A 145 -16.89 -12.14 11.77
CA ALA A 145 -16.78 -10.69 11.76
C ALA A 145 -15.70 -10.16 10.81
N SER A 146 -14.59 -10.89 10.63
CA SER A 146 -13.52 -10.47 9.73
C SER A 146 -12.64 -11.64 9.27
N MET A 147 -11.79 -11.35 8.29
CA MET A 147 -10.62 -12.18 7.97
C MET A 147 -9.40 -11.29 7.80
N GLY A 148 -8.21 -11.81 8.07
CA GLY A 148 -7.02 -10.98 8.00
C GLY A 148 -5.71 -11.74 8.18
N ILE A 149 -4.64 -10.98 8.06
CA ILE A 149 -3.26 -11.43 8.20
C ILE A 149 -2.43 -10.39 8.94
N GLU A 150 -1.58 -10.86 9.85
CA GLU A 150 -0.58 -10.05 10.54
C GLU A 150 0.82 -10.48 10.09
N LEU A 151 1.63 -9.49 9.71
CA LEU A 151 2.97 -9.65 9.15
C LEU A 151 3.97 -8.85 9.98
N GLU A 152 5.19 -9.36 10.10
CA GLU A 152 6.30 -8.67 10.76
C GLU A 152 7.57 -8.75 9.91
N SER A 153 8.20 -7.60 9.67
CA SER A 153 9.49 -7.51 9.00
C SER A 153 10.60 -8.08 9.88
N PRO A 154 11.77 -8.43 9.30
CA PRO A 154 13.00 -8.45 10.09
C PRO A 154 13.25 -7.08 10.75
N VAL A 155 14.05 -7.06 11.81
CA VAL A 155 14.62 -5.81 12.32
C VAL A 155 15.63 -5.34 11.29
N CYS A 156 15.47 -4.12 10.79
CA CYS A 156 16.35 -3.57 9.75
C CYS A 156 17.77 -3.44 10.28
N SER A 157 18.76 -3.92 9.50
CA SER A 157 20.18 -3.84 9.88
C SER A 157 20.71 -2.42 9.93
N ASP A 158 20.10 -1.49 9.18
CA ASP A 158 20.59 -0.11 9.05
C ASP A 158 19.90 0.84 10.03
N SER A 159 18.57 0.77 10.13
CA SER A 159 17.77 1.68 10.95
C SER A 159 17.44 1.11 12.33
N GLU A 160 17.56 -0.21 12.53
CA GLU A 160 17.07 -0.94 13.71
C GLU A 160 15.55 -0.76 13.95
N LEU A 161 14.82 -0.31 12.93
CA LEU A 161 13.36 -0.25 12.95
C LEU A 161 12.78 -1.60 12.52
N GLN A 162 11.56 -1.88 12.96
CA GLN A 162 10.80 -3.05 12.54
C GLN A 162 9.38 -2.62 12.17
N ILE A 163 8.88 -3.13 11.05
CA ILE A 163 7.51 -2.92 10.59
C ILE A 163 6.66 -4.13 10.97
N SER A 164 5.49 -3.87 11.52
CA SER A 164 4.38 -4.84 11.53
C SER A 164 3.20 -4.27 10.75
N ARG A 165 2.49 -5.15 10.04
CA ARG A 165 1.32 -4.80 9.24
C ARG A 165 0.18 -5.76 9.55
N CYS A 166 -0.99 -5.24 9.83
CA CYS A 166 -2.22 -6.01 9.98
C CYS A 166 -3.18 -5.59 8.87
N ILE A 167 -3.49 -6.51 7.95
CA ILE A 167 -4.47 -6.31 6.87
C ILE A 167 -5.72 -7.11 7.23
N GLU A 168 -6.86 -6.43 7.36
CA GLU A 168 -8.13 -7.04 7.77
C GLU A 168 -9.27 -6.60 6.87
N VAL A 169 -10.01 -7.57 6.34
CA VAL A 169 -11.22 -7.36 5.55
C VAL A 169 -12.45 -7.56 6.45
N LYS A 170 -13.38 -6.60 6.40
CA LYS A 170 -14.62 -6.67 7.16
C LYS A 170 -15.60 -7.62 6.49
N ALA A 171 -16.25 -8.47 7.30
CA ALA A 171 -17.29 -9.37 6.84
C ALA A 171 -18.42 -8.68 6.07
N GLY A 172 -18.81 -9.24 4.92
CA GLY A 172 -19.93 -8.75 4.10
C GLY A 172 -19.69 -7.37 3.49
N SER A 173 -18.43 -6.95 3.34
CA SER A 173 -18.06 -5.61 2.91
C SER A 173 -16.88 -5.64 1.92
N THR A 174 -16.81 -4.62 1.09
CA THR A 174 -15.64 -4.28 0.25
C THR A 174 -14.61 -3.46 1.01
N THR A 175 -14.76 -3.28 2.32
CA THR A 175 -13.88 -2.47 3.16
C THR A 175 -12.81 -3.34 3.82
N TRP A 176 -11.56 -2.87 3.76
CA TRP A 176 -10.46 -3.41 4.53
C TRP A 176 -9.68 -2.29 5.22
N ARG A 177 -8.91 -2.67 6.23
CA ARG A 177 -7.98 -1.78 6.91
C ARG A 177 -6.58 -2.35 6.86
N THR A 178 -5.60 -1.46 6.73
CA THR A 178 -4.20 -1.76 6.88
C THR A 178 -3.66 -0.93 8.04
N LEU A 179 -3.36 -1.60 9.16
CA LEU A 179 -2.68 -0.98 10.30
C LEU A 179 -1.18 -1.21 10.16
N HIS A 180 -0.44 -0.12 10.03
CA HIS A 180 1.02 -0.09 10.04
C HIS A 180 1.50 0.22 11.44
N ARG A 181 2.52 -0.49 11.90
CA ARG A 181 3.26 -0.11 13.11
C ARG A 181 4.76 -0.16 12.85
N ILE A 182 5.46 0.94 13.12
CA ILE A 182 6.92 1.02 13.12
C ILE A 182 7.38 1.02 14.57
N THR A 183 8.22 0.05 14.94
CA THR A 183 8.81 -0.07 16.29
C THR A 183 10.31 0.19 16.22
N ASN A 184 10.80 1.03 17.13
CA ASN A 184 12.24 1.23 17.30
C ASN A 184 12.83 0.10 18.16
N ARG A 185 13.61 -0.80 17.54
CA ARG A 185 14.30 -1.89 18.24
C ARG A 185 15.74 -1.54 18.58
N GLY A 186 16.23 -0.39 18.11
CA GLY A 186 17.57 0.10 18.38
C GLY A 186 17.69 0.81 19.74
N PRO A 187 18.93 1.12 20.16
CA PRO A 187 19.20 1.79 21.44
C PRO A 187 19.14 3.32 21.35
N ARG A 188 18.88 3.90 20.16
CA ARG A 188 18.90 5.35 19.91
C ARG A 188 17.53 5.87 19.51
N VAL A 189 17.26 7.14 19.80
CA VAL A 189 16.08 7.84 19.30
C VAL A 189 16.12 7.90 17.76
N ARG A 190 14.97 7.69 17.11
CA ARG A 190 14.82 7.76 15.66
C ARG A 190 13.66 8.68 15.29
N ALA A 191 13.95 9.77 14.59
CA ALA A 191 12.93 10.61 13.97
C ALA A 191 12.39 9.88 12.74
N CYS A 192 11.12 9.47 12.74
CA CYS A 192 10.53 8.81 11.58
C CYS A 192 9.00 8.93 11.53
N GLY A 193 8.44 8.58 10.37
CA GLY A 193 7.00 8.45 10.13
C GLY A 193 6.70 7.23 9.26
N VAL A 194 5.46 6.75 9.32
CA VAL A 194 4.92 5.74 8.39
C VAL A 194 4.68 6.42 7.05
N TRP A 195 5.27 5.86 5.99
CA TRP A 195 4.98 6.23 4.61
C TRP A 195 4.30 5.05 3.93
N ASP A 196 2.98 5.05 3.85
CA ASP A 196 2.24 4.03 3.08
C ASP A 196 2.10 4.45 1.62
N VAL A 197 2.47 3.56 0.71
CA VAL A 197 2.47 3.81 -0.73
C VAL A 197 1.71 2.70 -1.43
N SER A 198 0.68 3.06 -2.19
CA SER A 198 -0.05 2.13 -3.06
C SER A 198 0.20 2.43 -4.53
N MET A 199 0.69 1.44 -5.27
CA MET A 199 0.95 1.55 -6.71
C MET A 199 -0.26 1.05 -7.51
N PHE A 200 -0.93 1.95 -8.20
CA PHE A 200 -2.12 1.67 -9.00
C PHE A 200 -1.84 1.74 -10.49
N ARG A 201 -2.63 1.01 -11.27
CA ARG A 201 -2.55 1.03 -12.74
C ARG A 201 -3.16 2.31 -13.28
N ARG A 202 -2.53 2.82 -14.35
CA ARG A 202 -3.11 3.89 -15.18
C ARG A 202 -4.05 3.31 -16.25
N PRO A 203 -4.97 4.13 -16.81
CA PRO A 203 -5.24 5.52 -16.46
C PRO A 203 -6.14 5.65 -15.22
N ALA A 204 -6.01 6.75 -14.49
CA ALA A 204 -6.93 7.13 -13.42
C ALA A 204 -6.92 8.63 -13.17
N THR A 205 -7.99 9.14 -12.56
CA THR A 205 -7.99 10.46 -11.89
C THR A 205 -8.08 10.24 -10.39
N VAL A 206 -7.20 10.91 -9.66
CA VAL A 206 -7.16 10.91 -8.19
C VAL A 206 -7.86 12.16 -7.70
N GLU A 207 -8.88 12.02 -6.87
CA GLU A 207 -9.63 13.11 -6.27
C GLU A 207 -9.40 13.14 -4.76
N ILE A 208 -9.08 14.32 -4.23
CA ILE A 208 -8.69 14.50 -2.84
C ILE A 208 -9.52 15.63 -2.26
N GLU A 209 -10.23 15.34 -1.17
CA GLU A 209 -10.96 16.38 -0.45
C GLU A 209 -9.98 17.26 0.32
N VAL A 210 -10.07 18.57 0.05
CA VAL A 210 -9.31 19.62 0.74
C VAL A 210 -10.24 20.48 1.60
N ASP A 211 -9.64 21.27 2.48
CA ASP A 211 -10.37 22.25 3.29
C ASP A 211 -11.12 23.29 2.45
N ALA A 212 -12.13 23.90 3.09
CA ALA A 212 -12.84 25.02 2.49
C ALA A 212 -11.96 26.29 2.47
N GLY A 213 -12.24 27.19 1.55
CA GLY A 213 -11.58 28.50 1.49
C GLY A 213 -10.45 28.62 0.47
N PHE A 214 -10.10 27.53 -0.22
CA PHE A 214 -9.13 27.53 -1.32
C PHE A 214 -9.82 27.59 -2.68
N SER A 215 -9.29 28.40 -3.58
CA SER A 215 -9.83 28.58 -4.94
C SER A 215 -8.79 28.42 -6.04
N SER A 216 -7.51 28.27 -5.70
CA SER A 216 -6.43 28.03 -6.65
C SER A 216 -5.80 26.66 -6.42
N THR A 217 -5.39 26.00 -7.51
CA THR A 217 -4.55 24.79 -7.43
C THR A 217 -3.20 25.08 -6.77
N HIS A 218 -2.69 26.31 -6.88
CA HIS A 218 -1.42 26.72 -6.25
C HIS A 218 -1.50 26.72 -4.72
N ASP A 219 -2.70 26.82 -4.15
CA ASP A 219 -2.86 26.84 -2.69
C ASP A 219 -2.87 25.42 -2.10
N VAL A 220 -3.21 24.41 -2.90
CA VAL A 220 -3.50 23.05 -2.42
C VAL A 220 -2.65 21.96 -3.06
N ILE A 221 -2.11 22.19 -4.25
CA ILE A 221 -1.20 21.26 -4.92
C ILE A 221 0.21 21.82 -4.82
N LEU A 222 1.11 21.05 -4.23
CA LEU A 222 2.51 21.41 -4.02
C LEU A 222 3.40 20.54 -4.91
N PRO A 223 3.98 21.09 -6.00
CA PRO A 223 4.94 20.35 -6.80
C PRO A 223 6.15 19.92 -5.96
N VAL A 224 6.57 18.66 -6.09
CA VAL A 224 7.79 18.17 -5.43
C VAL A 224 8.97 18.37 -6.38
N GLU A 225 9.94 19.18 -5.94
CA GLU A 225 11.11 19.54 -6.75
C GLU A 225 11.91 18.31 -7.16
N GLY A 226 12.41 18.29 -8.41
CA GLY A 226 13.24 17.19 -8.93
C GLY A 226 12.46 15.94 -9.38
N HIS A 227 11.14 15.88 -9.15
CA HIS A 227 10.32 14.72 -9.50
C HIS A 227 9.41 14.94 -10.72
N GLY A 228 9.88 15.66 -11.73
CA GLY A 228 9.13 15.88 -12.97
C GLY A 228 9.89 16.74 -13.98
N HIS A 229 9.31 16.91 -15.16
CA HIS A 229 9.90 17.69 -16.26
C HIS A 229 9.11 18.96 -16.61
N PHE A 230 7.99 19.20 -15.93
CA PHE A 230 7.17 20.40 -16.14
C PHE A 230 7.84 21.61 -15.50
N ALA A 231 7.81 22.74 -16.21
CA ALA A 231 8.22 24.03 -15.63
C ALA A 231 7.25 24.45 -14.52
N ASP A 232 5.95 24.26 -14.77
CA ASP A 232 4.89 24.39 -13.79
C ASP A 232 3.79 23.36 -14.11
N ILE A 233 3.41 22.54 -13.14
CA ILE A 233 2.34 21.54 -13.31
C ILE A 233 0.95 22.19 -13.36
N HIS A 234 0.78 23.37 -12.78
CA HIS A 234 -0.51 24.07 -12.72
C HIS A 234 -1.02 24.50 -14.10
N ASP A 235 -0.11 24.69 -15.07
CA ASP A 235 -0.43 25.10 -16.45
C ASP A 235 -0.68 23.92 -17.41
N THR A 236 -0.57 22.68 -16.93
CA THR A 236 -0.60 21.47 -17.78
C THR A 236 -2.00 20.89 -18.00
N GLY A 237 -2.97 21.28 -17.17
CA GLY A 237 -4.28 20.62 -17.08
C GLY A 237 -4.25 19.27 -16.34
N ILE A 238 -3.10 18.82 -15.82
CA ILE A 238 -3.00 17.61 -14.99
C ILE A 238 -3.68 17.81 -13.65
N VAL A 239 -3.65 19.03 -13.11
CA VAL A 239 -4.20 19.35 -11.81
C VAL A 239 -5.35 20.34 -11.94
N SER A 240 -6.40 20.14 -11.14
CA SER A 240 -7.54 21.04 -11.08
C SER A 240 -8.12 21.09 -9.67
N LEU A 241 -8.91 22.13 -9.38
CA LEU A 241 -9.60 22.30 -8.11
C LEU A 241 -11.04 22.70 -8.40
N ARG A 242 -12.00 21.98 -7.82
CA ARG A 242 -13.42 22.29 -7.90
C ARG A 242 -14.13 21.93 -6.61
N ASP A 243 -14.87 22.88 -6.02
CA ASP A 243 -15.80 22.64 -4.91
C ASP A 243 -15.19 21.79 -3.77
N ARG A 244 -13.94 22.12 -3.37
CA ARG A 244 -13.11 21.43 -2.36
C ARG A 244 -12.54 20.07 -2.76
N THR A 245 -12.56 19.72 -4.03
CA THR A 245 -11.91 18.54 -4.59
C THR A 245 -10.73 18.97 -5.44
N ALA A 246 -9.53 18.63 -4.98
CA ALA A 246 -8.33 18.70 -5.80
C ALA A 246 -8.24 17.41 -6.64
N SER A 247 -8.09 17.55 -7.96
CA SER A 247 -7.99 16.41 -8.87
C SER A 247 -6.61 16.36 -9.52
N VAL A 248 -6.03 15.17 -9.63
CA VAL A 248 -4.75 14.90 -10.28
C VAL A 248 -4.95 13.80 -11.33
N ALA A 249 -4.71 14.13 -12.60
CA ALA A 249 -4.89 13.21 -13.72
C ALA A 249 -3.63 12.36 -13.95
N CYS A 250 -3.72 11.07 -13.66
CA CYS A 250 -2.68 10.06 -13.88
C CYS A 250 -3.00 9.23 -15.14
N GLU A 251 -3.30 9.90 -16.24
CA GLU A 251 -3.76 9.25 -17.49
C GLU A 251 -2.62 8.96 -18.47
N ARG A 252 -1.68 9.90 -18.57
CA ARG A 252 -0.58 9.87 -19.54
C ARG A 252 0.73 9.43 -18.91
N PRO A 253 1.68 8.89 -19.70
CA PRO A 253 3.03 8.56 -19.29
C PRO A 253 3.88 9.82 -19.06
N ASP A 254 3.48 10.66 -18.11
CA ASP A 254 4.20 11.86 -17.69
C ASP A 254 4.81 11.60 -16.29
N THR A 255 6.05 12.02 -16.06
CA THR A 255 6.62 11.99 -14.70
C THR A 255 6.32 13.28 -13.96
N PHE A 256 5.65 13.16 -12.81
CA PHE A 256 5.46 14.24 -11.85
C PHE A 256 5.28 13.66 -10.44
N LYS A 257 5.59 14.47 -9.41
CA LYS A 257 5.16 14.24 -8.03
C LYS A 257 4.56 15.51 -7.46
N VAL A 258 3.44 15.37 -6.75
CA VAL A 258 2.78 16.47 -6.06
C VAL A 258 2.37 16.04 -4.66
N GLY A 259 2.59 16.92 -3.68
CA GLY A 259 1.92 16.86 -2.38
C GLY A 259 0.58 17.59 -2.43
N VAL A 260 -0.35 17.22 -1.54
CA VAL A 260 -1.63 17.93 -1.39
C VAL A 260 -1.70 18.57 -0.01
N ALA A 261 -1.61 19.91 0.02
CA ALA A 261 -1.80 20.69 1.23
C ALA A 261 -3.27 20.69 1.63
N HIS A 262 -3.53 20.84 2.94
CA HIS A 262 -4.89 20.93 3.49
C HIS A 262 -5.80 19.73 3.15
N ALA A 263 -5.22 18.58 2.84
CA ALA A 263 -5.95 17.35 2.55
C ALA A 263 -6.65 16.82 3.81
N SER A 264 -7.86 16.31 3.64
CA SER A 264 -8.62 15.62 4.69
C SER A 264 -8.10 14.22 5.01
N GLY A 265 -7.23 13.66 4.16
CA GLY A 265 -6.82 12.26 4.19
C GLY A 265 -7.73 11.31 3.42
N THR A 266 -8.82 11.80 2.83
CA THR A 266 -9.69 11.02 1.94
C THR A 266 -9.26 11.19 0.49
N ILE A 267 -8.97 10.06 -0.16
CA ILE A 267 -8.59 9.96 -1.57
C ILE A 267 -9.62 9.06 -2.28
N GLN A 268 -10.12 9.50 -3.42
CA GLN A 268 -11.01 8.75 -4.30
C GLN A 268 -10.35 8.53 -5.64
N ILE A 269 -10.55 7.36 -6.22
CA ILE A 269 -9.99 6.99 -7.52
C ILE A 269 -11.05 6.24 -8.30
N ALA A 270 -11.31 6.70 -9.52
CA ALA A 270 -12.19 6.01 -10.46
C ALA A 270 -11.36 5.06 -11.34
N PHE A 271 -11.74 3.78 -11.36
CA PHE A 271 -11.13 2.75 -12.21
C PHE A 271 -12.13 2.19 -13.20
N ALA A 272 -11.68 1.92 -14.43
CA ALA A 272 -12.48 1.22 -15.43
C ALA A 272 -12.49 -0.29 -15.17
N GLY A 273 -13.69 -0.86 -15.06
CA GLY A 273 -13.96 -2.31 -14.98
C GLY A 273 -13.97 -2.99 -16.36
N ARG A 274 -14.14 -4.32 -16.35
CA ARG A 274 -14.07 -5.17 -17.57
C ARG A 274 -15.06 -4.81 -18.68
N ASP A 275 -16.22 -4.25 -18.34
CA ASP A 275 -17.31 -3.93 -19.27
C ASP A 275 -17.55 -2.40 -19.40
N GLY A 276 -16.55 -1.58 -19.05
CA GLY A 276 -16.68 -0.13 -19.05
C GLY A 276 -17.45 0.44 -17.85
N GLU A 277 -17.82 -0.41 -16.88
CA GLU A 277 -18.26 0.03 -15.55
C GLU A 277 -17.16 0.88 -14.91
N VAL A 278 -17.53 1.91 -14.14
CA VAL A 278 -16.58 2.68 -13.34
C VAL A 278 -16.73 2.27 -11.89
N HIS A 279 -15.66 1.72 -11.32
CA HIS A 279 -15.60 1.38 -9.90
C HIS A 279 -14.97 2.54 -9.13
N GLN A 280 -15.63 2.97 -8.06
CA GLN A 280 -15.11 3.98 -7.16
C GLN A 280 -14.33 3.30 -6.04
N TYR A 281 -13.04 3.56 -5.98
CA TYR A 281 -12.17 3.15 -4.89
C TYR A 281 -11.93 4.35 -3.98
N ARG A 282 -12.04 4.14 -2.66
CA ARG A 282 -11.80 5.16 -1.65
C ARG A 282 -10.76 4.68 -0.66
N ARG A 283 -9.82 5.56 -0.34
CA ARG A 283 -8.77 5.39 0.65
C ARG A 283 -8.85 6.51 1.67
N ILE A 284 -8.71 6.19 2.95
CA ILE A 284 -8.89 7.12 4.06
C ILE A 284 -7.74 6.93 5.04
N ALA A 285 -7.01 7.99 5.33
CA ALA A 285 -6.01 8.06 6.38
C ALA A 285 -6.35 9.19 7.35
N ASN A 286 -5.96 9.05 8.62
CA ASN A 286 -6.09 10.16 9.55
C ASN A 286 -5.00 11.21 9.27
N VAL A 287 -5.41 12.46 9.07
CA VAL A 287 -4.49 13.59 8.84
C VAL A 287 -4.59 14.58 10.00
N GLU A 288 -3.45 14.79 10.66
CA GLU A 288 -3.28 15.83 11.68
C GLU A 288 -2.82 17.12 11.02
N ARG A 289 -3.62 18.19 11.12
CA ARG A 289 -3.40 19.44 10.37
C ARG A 289 -2.12 20.17 10.75
N ASP A 290 -1.83 20.25 12.04
CA ASP A 290 -0.70 21.01 12.58
C ASP A 290 0.54 20.14 12.80
N ALA A 291 0.49 18.89 12.34
CA ALA A 291 1.60 17.97 12.45
C ALA A 291 2.67 18.24 11.39
N ARG A 292 3.91 17.89 11.72
CA ARG A 292 5.03 17.94 10.78
C ARG A 292 5.09 16.64 9.98
N TYR A 293 4.92 16.72 8.68
CA TYR A 293 5.12 15.60 7.75
C TYR A 293 6.51 15.67 7.12
N ALA A 294 7.09 14.49 6.85
CA ALA A 294 8.44 14.37 6.32
C ALA A 294 8.63 15.09 4.98
N HIS A 295 7.65 14.99 4.10
CA HIS A 295 7.68 15.58 2.76
C HIS A 295 6.81 16.84 2.66
N GLY A 296 6.46 17.44 3.80
CA GLY A 296 5.65 18.66 3.86
C GLY A 296 4.14 18.47 3.64
N ALA A 297 3.70 17.31 3.12
CA ALA A 297 2.29 16.98 2.95
C ALA A 297 1.95 15.59 3.51
N ALA A 298 0.69 15.40 3.93
CA ALA A 298 0.19 14.12 4.42
C ALA A 298 -0.22 13.17 3.29
N VAL A 299 -0.49 13.72 2.11
CA VAL A 299 -0.91 12.98 0.90
C VAL A 299 -0.02 13.41 -0.26
N GLU A 300 0.53 12.44 -0.99
CA GLU A 300 1.29 12.70 -2.21
C GLU A 300 0.82 11.78 -3.35
N ILE A 301 1.03 12.25 -4.57
CA ILE A 301 0.75 11.52 -5.81
C ILE A 301 2.00 11.57 -6.67
N PHE A 302 2.49 10.41 -7.06
CA PHE A 302 3.56 10.29 -8.05
C PHE A 302 3.05 9.57 -9.29
N ASN A 303 3.35 10.09 -10.48
CA ASN A 303 3.03 9.44 -11.74
C ASN A 303 4.34 9.11 -12.48
N SER A 304 4.44 7.91 -13.03
CA SER A 304 5.67 7.43 -13.67
C SER A 304 5.55 7.47 -15.19
N GLN A 305 6.44 8.12 -15.93
CA GLN A 305 6.47 7.97 -17.39
C GLN A 305 6.89 6.56 -17.87
N ASP A 306 7.67 5.85 -17.07
CA ASP A 306 8.42 4.67 -17.51
C ASP A 306 7.65 3.35 -17.41
N LEU A 307 6.87 3.22 -16.35
CA LEU A 307 5.98 2.08 -16.10
C LEU A 307 4.54 2.57 -15.97
N PRO A 308 3.53 1.73 -16.31
CA PRO A 308 2.13 2.12 -16.39
C PRO A 308 1.44 2.21 -15.00
N TYR A 309 2.05 2.95 -14.08
CA TYR A 309 1.53 3.15 -12.73
C TYR A 309 1.59 4.61 -12.27
N PHE A 310 0.80 4.86 -11.24
CA PHE A 310 0.94 6.01 -10.36
C PHE A 310 0.92 5.50 -8.91
N GLU A 311 1.45 6.29 -8.00
CA GLU A 311 1.45 6.07 -6.57
C GLU A 311 0.50 7.04 -5.91
N VAL A 312 -0.24 6.52 -4.92
CA VAL A 312 -0.91 7.32 -3.92
C VAL A 312 -0.26 7.03 -2.59
N GLU A 313 0.18 8.09 -1.94
CA GLU A 313 0.98 8.03 -0.74
C GLU A 313 0.23 8.67 0.43
N SER A 314 0.28 8.05 1.60
CA SER A 314 -0.25 8.61 2.84
C SER A 314 0.82 8.54 3.92
N HIS A 315 1.03 9.66 4.61
CA HIS A 315 2.09 9.83 5.59
C HIS A 315 1.50 10.00 6.97
N SER A 316 2.09 9.33 7.97
CA SER A 316 1.90 9.73 9.36
C SER A 316 2.75 10.97 9.66
N PRO A 317 2.44 11.72 10.73
CA PRO A 317 3.36 12.69 11.29
C PRO A 317 4.75 12.10 11.57
N LEU A 318 5.78 12.94 11.47
CA LEU A 318 7.13 12.65 11.96
C LEU A 318 7.14 12.72 13.49
N ILE A 319 7.65 11.66 14.12
CA ILE A 319 7.87 11.65 15.57
C ILE A 319 9.25 11.12 15.93
N ASP A 320 9.73 11.48 17.12
CA ASP A 320 10.96 10.96 17.71
C ASP A 320 10.67 9.68 18.52
N LEU A 321 10.86 8.52 17.90
CA LEU A 321 10.69 7.23 18.56
C LEU A 321 11.84 6.91 19.50
N GLN A 322 11.56 6.83 20.80
CA GLN A 322 12.50 6.31 21.79
C GLN A 322 12.71 4.79 21.62
N PRO A 323 13.81 4.23 22.15
CA PRO A 323 14.00 2.78 22.19
C PRO A 323 12.79 2.03 22.75
N GLY A 324 12.28 1.05 22.01
CA GLY A 324 11.11 0.26 22.37
C GLY A 324 9.75 0.92 22.09
N GLN A 325 9.71 2.20 21.72
CA GLN A 325 8.47 2.86 21.32
C GLN A 325 8.07 2.50 19.89
N HIS A 326 6.81 2.75 19.58
CA HIS A 326 6.25 2.55 18.25
C HIS A 326 5.28 3.67 17.86
N ILE A 327 5.09 3.83 16.56
CA ILE A 327 3.97 4.57 15.96
C ILE A 327 3.01 3.62 15.28
N GLU A 328 1.76 4.03 15.22
CA GLU A 328 0.72 3.37 14.44
C GLU A 328 0.12 4.34 13.42
N PHE A 329 -0.23 3.81 12.27
CA PHE A 329 -0.92 4.54 11.22
C PHE A 329 -1.87 3.59 10.52
N GLU A 330 -3.14 3.98 10.41
CA GLU A 330 -4.17 3.15 9.81
C GLU A 330 -4.63 3.77 8.48
N ILE A 331 -4.73 2.91 7.48
CA ILE A 331 -5.40 3.20 6.21
C ILE A 331 -6.65 2.35 6.13
N VAL A 332 -7.79 2.97 5.84
CA VAL A 332 -9.04 2.28 5.51
C VAL A 332 -9.31 2.43 4.02
N GLU A 333 -9.58 1.33 3.36
CA GLU A 333 -9.79 1.28 1.91
C GLU A 333 -11.10 0.55 1.60
N ARG A 334 -11.79 0.96 0.54
CA ARG A 334 -13.04 0.33 0.12
C ARG A 334 -13.40 0.59 -1.34
N PHE A 335 -14.25 -0.27 -1.89
CA PHE A 335 -15.01 0.03 -3.11
C PHE A 335 -16.43 0.48 -2.77
N GLU A 336 -17.00 1.40 -3.54
CA GLU A 336 -18.35 1.97 -3.34
C GLU A 336 -19.39 1.48 -4.33
#